data_AF-A0A1J5X030-F1
#
_entry.id   AF-A0A1J5X030-F1
#
_cell.length_a   1.000
_cell.length_b   1.000
_cell.length_c   1.000
_cell.angle_alpha   90.00
_cell.angle_beta   90.00
_cell.angle_gamma   90.00
#
_symmetry.space_group_name_H-M   'P 1'
#
loop_
_entity.id
_entity.type
_entity.pdbx_description
1 polymer ?
#
loop_
_entity_poly.entity_id
_entity_poly.type
_entity_poly.pdbx_seq_one_letter_code
_entity_poly.pdbx_strand_id
1 'polypeptide(L)'
;MDTGEDGDFYGEYRCARISRCVFLGEEKIERTQNGGKMFLPESAITGIFETEHQDPMVFQISKENSDETNHTHLGVIEFTAEEGYVYLPDWVFDRLLLSENNFVSVRSVFLPKGESIKIQPLSCDFLEIHDHRAALEHHLKKFTALTEGDVLSFIYHSEVHTINIVETSPGPGILVVETDIAVEFAPPPDYSQAHPAIREMQKYKTAFQCGDTTEEGFFAVSVPDNVLIFYPETENGSETQ
;
A
#
# COMPACT_ATOMS: atom_id res chain seq x y z
N MET A 1 14.29 28.23 7.04
CA MET A 1 15.14 27.72 5.94
C MET A 1 15.30 26.27 6.29
N ASP A 2 14.43 25.46 5.71
CA ASP A 2 14.11 24.09 6.13
C ASP A 2 14.82 23.10 5.21
N THR A 3 16.16 23.20 5.20
CA THR A 3 17.02 22.27 4.46
C THR A 3 17.51 21.22 5.44
N GLY A 4 17.07 19.97 5.29
CA GLY A 4 17.61 18.84 6.04
C GLY A 4 19.10 18.63 5.72
N GLU A 5 19.80 17.89 6.58
CA GLU A 5 21.27 17.71 6.49
C GLU A 5 21.78 17.09 5.17
N ASP A 6 20.89 16.55 4.32
CA ASP A 6 21.21 15.90 3.05
C ASP A 6 20.74 16.67 1.79
N GLY A 7 20.20 17.89 1.92
CA GLY A 7 19.62 18.63 0.79
C GLY A 7 18.20 18.16 0.40
N ASP A 8 17.63 17.23 1.16
CA ASP A 8 16.22 16.87 1.11
C ASP A 8 15.35 17.89 1.84
N PHE A 9 14.09 18.01 1.42
CA PHE A 9 13.11 18.80 2.15
C PHE A 9 12.80 18.14 3.50
N TYR A 10 12.83 18.93 4.57
CA TYR A 10 12.46 18.50 5.92
C TYR A 10 11.66 19.61 6.59
N GLY A 11 10.49 19.29 7.13
CA GLY A 11 9.69 20.24 7.90
C GLY A 11 8.99 19.57 9.08
N GLU A 12 8.75 20.35 10.13
CA GLU A 12 7.99 19.92 11.31
C GLU A 12 6.63 20.61 11.31
N TYR A 13 5.58 19.80 11.44
CA TYR A 13 4.20 20.27 11.33
C TYR A 13 3.34 19.68 12.42
N ARG A 14 2.27 20.39 12.77
CA ARG A 14 1.20 19.83 13.58
C ARG A 14 0.30 18.96 12.71
N CYS A 15 0.04 17.73 13.13
CA CYS A 15 -0.89 16.87 12.41
C CYS A 15 -2.34 17.13 12.80
N ALA A 16 -3.23 17.05 11.82
CA ALA A 16 -4.68 17.03 12.01
C ALA A 16 -5.33 15.96 11.12
N ARG A 17 -6.46 15.38 11.55
CA ARG A 17 -7.17 14.37 10.76
C ARG A 17 -7.86 15.00 9.54
N ILE A 18 -7.72 14.38 8.36
CA ILE A 18 -8.49 14.76 7.16
C ILE A 18 -9.99 14.71 7.44
N SER A 19 -10.47 13.69 8.15
CA SER A 19 -11.88 13.51 8.52
C SER A 19 -12.48 14.65 9.36
N ARG A 20 -11.64 15.46 10.02
CA ARG A 20 -12.05 16.60 10.86
C ARG A 20 -11.70 17.94 10.24
N CYS A 21 -11.24 17.95 9.01
CA CYS A 21 -10.80 19.13 8.34
C CYS A 21 -12.02 19.91 7.77
N VAL A 22 -12.45 20.94 8.49
CA VAL A 22 -13.68 21.69 8.18
C VAL A 22 -13.64 22.42 6.83
N PHE A 23 -12.44 22.75 6.32
CA PHE A 23 -12.30 23.40 5.01
C PHE A 23 -12.35 22.41 3.84
N LEU A 24 -12.12 21.12 4.08
CA LEU A 24 -12.28 20.10 3.06
C LEU A 24 -13.77 19.75 3.00
N GLY A 25 -14.38 19.90 1.82
CA GLY A 25 -15.76 19.46 1.61
C GLY A 25 -15.89 17.94 1.79
N GLU A 26 -17.09 17.46 2.16
CA GLU A 26 -17.37 16.04 2.47
C GLU A 26 -16.89 15.10 1.34
N GLU A 27 -17.18 15.44 0.08
CA GLU A 27 -16.74 14.66 -1.08
C GLU A 27 -15.20 14.49 -1.13
N LYS A 28 -14.46 15.56 -0.81
CA LYS A 28 -13.01 15.54 -0.82
C LYS A 28 -12.49 14.65 0.31
N ILE A 29 -13.06 14.80 1.51
CA ILE A 29 -12.75 13.93 2.65
C ILE A 29 -12.96 12.45 2.29
N GLU A 30 -14.14 12.08 1.78
CA GLU A 30 -14.47 10.70 1.41
C GLU A 30 -13.50 10.10 0.40
N ARG A 31 -13.07 10.89 -0.58
CA ARG A 31 -12.14 10.45 -1.63
C ARG A 31 -10.71 10.28 -1.14
N THR A 32 -10.27 11.06 -0.16
CA THR A 32 -8.86 11.13 0.25
C THR A 32 -8.55 10.37 1.53
N GLN A 33 -9.54 10.21 2.40
CA GLN A 33 -9.39 9.59 3.72
C GLN A 33 -8.99 8.10 3.65
N ASN A 34 -9.39 7.40 2.60
CA ASN A 34 -9.07 5.98 2.38
C ASN A 34 -7.92 5.77 1.38
N GLY A 35 -6.94 6.68 1.38
CA GLY A 35 -5.77 6.63 0.51
C GLY A 35 -4.47 6.91 1.25
N GLY A 36 -3.37 6.92 0.49
CA GLY A 36 -2.00 7.13 1.00
C GLY A 36 -1.46 8.52 0.67
N LYS A 37 -2.28 9.56 0.83
CA LYS A 37 -1.90 10.93 0.47
C LYS A 37 -2.35 11.95 1.51
N MET A 38 -1.60 13.04 1.64
CA MET A 38 -1.82 14.10 2.64
C MET A 38 -1.98 15.49 2.02
N PHE A 39 -2.38 16.46 2.84
CA PHE A 39 -2.33 17.88 2.49
C PHE A 39 -1.19 18.57 3.23
N LEU A 40 -0.39 19.33 2.48
CA LEU A 40 0.72 20.16 3.00
C LEU A 40 0.37 21.65 2.87
N PRO A 41 1.04 22.55 3.61
CA PRO A 41 0.85 23.99 3.44
C PRO A 41 1.54 24.50 2.18
N GLU A 42 1.11 25.65 1.66
CA GLU A 42 1.72 26.28 0.47
C GLU A 42 3.20 26.58 0.69
N SER A 43 3.60 26.99 1.91
CA SER A 43 5.01 27.22 2.23
C SER A 43 5.93 26.01 1.98
N ALA A 44 5.43 24.78 2.14
CA ALA A 44 6.19 23.55 1.90
C ALA A 44 6.61 23.41 0.44
N ILE A 45 5.76 23.85 -0.50
CA ILE A 45 6.04 23.70 -1.94
C ILE A 45 7.32 24.42 -2.35
N THR A 46 7.60 25.57 -1.73
CA THR A 46 8.77 26.38 -2.04
C THR A 46 10.04 25.64 -1.65
N GLY A 47 10.06 25.06 -0.44
CA GLY A 47 11.18 24.25 0.02
C GLY A 47 11.39 22.99 -0.83
N ILE A 48 10.30 22.37 -1.31
CA ILE A 48 10.41 21.18 -2.16
C ILE A 48 10.89 21.52 -3.58
N PHE A 49 10.44 22.62 -4.19
CA PHE A 49 10.90 23.05 -5.51
C PHE A 49 12.38 23.47 -5.54
N GLU A 50 12.93 23.90 -4.40
CA GLU A 50 14.36 24.18 -4.27
C GLU A 50 15.21 22.90 -4.26
N THR A 51 14.59 21.73 -4.03
CA THR A 51 15.22 20.41 -4.14
C THR A 51 15.00 19.79 -5.52
N GLU A 52 15.92 18.96 -6.01
CA GLU A 52 15.73 18.20 -7.25
C GLU A 52 14.71 17.07 -7.06
N HIS A 53 13.42 17.40 -6.96
CA HIS A 53 12.36 16.40 -6.81
C HIS A 53 12.04 15.71 -8.14
N GLN A 54 12.04 14.38 -8.15
CA GLN A 54 11.49 13.57 -9.23
C GLN A 54 10.05 13.18 -8.89
N ASP A 55 9.14 13.30 -9.86
CA ASP A 55 7.78 12.78 -9.69
C ASP A 55 7.80 11.24 -9.63
N PRO A 56 6.94 10.62 -8.78
CA PRO A 56 5.97 11.24 -7.89
C PRO A 56 6.58 11.71 -6.55
N MET A 57 6.08 12.83 -6.03
CA MET A 57 6.48 13.37 -4.72
C MET A 57 6.03 12.45 -3.57
N VAL A 58 6.99 11.94 -2.80
CA VAL A 58 6.76 11.08 -1.64
C VAL A 58 7.46 11.63 -0.41
N PHE A 59 6.77 11.52 0.72
CA PHE A 59 7.24 11.99 2.01
C PHE A 59 7.16 10.88 3.04
N GLN A 60 8.23 10.74 3.80
CA GLN A 60 8.23 9.97 5.03
C GLN A 60 7.64 10.82 6.16
N ILE A 61 6.68 10.24 6.87
CA ILE A 61 6.03 10.82 8.04
C ILE A 61 6.42 9.99 9.25
N SER A 62 6.94 10.66 10.27
CA SER A 62 7.20 10.02 11.57
C SER A 62 6.77 10.94 12.70
N LYS A 63 6.52 10.35 13.86
CA LYS A 63 6.26 11.11 15.08
C LYS A 63 7.56 11.78 15.54
N GLU A 64 7.45 12.99 16.06
CA GLU A 64 8.61 13.69 16.63
C GLU A 64 9.29 12.81 17.72
N ASN A 65 10.62 12.67 17.63
CA ASN A 65 11.44 11.89 18.56
C ASN A 65 11.08 10.39 18.68
N SER A 66 10.44 9.79 17.66
CA SER A 66 10.24 8.33 17.63
C SER A 66 11.43 7.59 17.03
N ASP A 67 11.51 6.28 17.32
CA ASP A 67 12.45 5.38 16.65
C ASP A 67 12.29 5.47 15.12
N GLU A 68 13.40 5.31 14.39
CA GLU A 68 13.43 5.36 12.92
C GLU A 68 12.50 4.32 12.28
N THR A 69 12.09 3.28 12.99
CA THR A 69 11.21 2.22 12.49
C THR A 69 9.72 2.58 12.54
N ASN A 70 9.33 3.64 13.25
CA ASN A 70 7.93 4.06 13.36
C ASN A 70 7.63 5.23 12.40
N HIS A 71 7.57 4.91 11.12
CA HIS A 71 7.24 5.84 10.06
C HIS A 71 6.27 5.22 9.04
N THR A 72 5.71 6.05 8.18
CA THR A 72 4.97 5.64 6.99
C THR A 72 5.24 6.61 5.85
N HIS A 73 4.97 6.20 4.61
CA HIS A 73 5.20 6.98 3.42
C HIS A 73 3.88 7.42 2.80
N LEU A 74 3.75 8.72 2.53
CA LEU A 74 2.57 9.31 1.92
C LEU A 74 2.95 10.14 0.69
N GLY A 75 2.07 10.16 -0.30
CA GLY A 75 2.11 11.19 -1.34
C GLY A 75 1.48 12.50 -0.87
N VAL A 76 1.60 13.54 -1.68
CA VAL A 76 0.85 14.79 -1.49
C VAL A 76 -0.36 14.82 -2.43
N ILE A 77 -1.49 15.32 -1.94
CA ILE A 77 -2.68 15.61 -2.76
C ILE A 77 -2.53 17.01 -3.33
N GLU A 78 -2.47 17.99 -2.43
CA GLU A 78 -2.42 19.42 -2.73
C GLU A 78 -1.70 20.15 -1.59
N PHE A 79 -1.18 21.33 -1.93
CA PHE A 79 -0.56 22.25 -0.99
C PHE A 79 -1.58 23.31 -0.54
N THR A 80 -2.59 22.89 0.23
CA THR A 80 -3.70 23.77 0.68
C THR A 80 -3.95 23.70 2.18
N ALA A 81 -3.05 23.09 2.95
CA ALA A 81 -3.18 23.03 4.41
C ALA A 81 -2.94 24.42 5.03
N GLU A 82 -3.49 24.63 6.23
CA GLU A 82 -3.15 25.80 7.05
C GLU A 82 -1.65 25.79 7.37
N GLU A 83 -1.04 26.98 7.38
CA GLU A 83 0.39 27.12 7.67
C GLU A 83 0.75 26.54 9.05
N GLY A 84 1.79 25.69 9.07
CA GLY A 84 2.19 24.94 10.26
C GLY A 84 1.39 23.65 10.53
N TYR A 85 0.43 23.30 9.67
CA TYR A 85 -0.36 22.08 9.77
C TYR A 85 -0.19 21.14 8.58
N VAL A 86 -0.35 19.85 8.85
CA VAL A 86 -0.51 18.80 7.83
C VAL A 86 -1.76 17.98 8.12
N TYR A 87 -2.51 17.66 7.07
CA TYR A 87 -3.71 16.82 7.21
C TYR A 87 -3.43 15.42 6.73
N LEU A 88 -3.52 14.46 7.65
CA LEU A 88 -3.20 13.05 7.42
C LEU A 88 -4.48 12.20 7.44
N PRO A 89 -4.53 11.10 6.65
CA PRO A 89 -5.58 10.09 6.77
C PRO A 89 -5.68 9.53 8.19
N ASP A 90 -6.90 9.20 8.64
CA ASP A 90 -7.12 8.61 9.98
C ASP A 90 -6.27 7.38 10.28
N TRP A 91 -6.03 6.50 9.31
CA TRP A 91 -5.24 5.28 9.52
C TRP A 91 -3.79 5.60 9.91
N VAL A 92 -3.25 6.74 9.46
CA VAL A 92 -1.89 7.19 9.81
C VAL A 92 -1.79 7.56 11.28
N PHE A 93 -2.85 8.16 11.84
CA PHE A 93 -2.90 8.44 13.27
C PHE A 93 -2.85 7.17 14.11
N ASP A 94 -3.51 6.12 13.64
CA ASP A 94 -3.55 4.84 14.34
C ASP A 94 -2.20 4.09 14.18
N ARG A 95 -1.60 4.11 12.98
CA ARG A 95 -0.26 3.53 12.71
C ARG A 95 0.83 4.18 13.57
N LEU A 96 0.87 5.52 13.60
CA LEU A 96 1.93 6.29 14.27
C LEU A 96 1.58 6.69 15.71
N LEU A 97 0.43 6.25 16.24
CA LEU A 97 -0.08 6.58 17.58
C LEU A 97 -0.07 8.10 17.83
N LEU A 98 -0.67 8.83 16.90
CA LEU A 98 -0.77 10.30 16.91
C LEU A 98 -2.07 10.75 17.57
N SER A 99 -2.02 11.94 18.15
CA SER A 99 -3.18 12.72 18.55
C SER A 99 -3.21 14.05 17.79
N GLU A 100 -4.38 14.67 17.70
CA GLU A 100 -4.52 16.00 17.06
C GLU A 100 -3.49 16.99 17.62
N ASN A 101 -2.93 17.82 16.75
CA ASN A 101 -1.91 18.82 17.05
C ASN A 101 -0.56 18.27 17.56
N ASN A 102 -0.34 16.96 17.50
CA ASN A 102 1.00 16.40 17.72
C ASN A 102 1.94 16.86 16.61
N PHE A 103 3.21 17.02 16.94
CA PHE A 103 4.23 17.30 15.94
C PHE A 103 4.61 16.01 15.22
N VAL A 104 4.72 16.12 13.91
CA VAL A 104 5.24 15.10 13.01
C VAL A 104 6.35 15.70 12.17
N SER A 105 7.37 14.90 11.90
CA SER A 105 8.38 15.26 10.93
C SER A 105 7.93 14.79 9.54
N VAL A 106 8.13 15.66 8.55
CA VAL A 106 7.83 15.39 7.14
C VAL A 106 9.12 15.56 6.37
N ARG A 107 9.65 14.45 5.87
CA ARG A 107 10.88 14.43 5.08
C ARG A 107 10.57 13.95 3.68
N SER A 108 11.07 14.64 2.66
CA SER A 108 10.98 14.13 1.30
C SER A 108 11.95 12.98 1.07
N VAL A 109 11.51 11.92 0.39
CA VAL A 109 12.33 10.72 0.20
C VAL A 109 12.17 10.15 -1.21
N PHE A 110 13.21 9.47 -1.68
CA PHE A 110 13.17 8.67 -2.91
C PHE A 110 12.96 7.21 -2.55
N LEU A 111 11.92 6.61 -3.10
CA LEU A 111 11.63 5.19 -2.90
C LEU A 111 11.81 4.41 -4.22
N PRO A 112 12.30 3.16 -4.16
CA PRO A 112 12.34 2.29 -5.32
C PRO A 112 10.93 1.94 -5.80
N LYS A 113 10.79 1.62 -7.10
CA LYS A 113 9.56 1.03 -7.61
C LYS A 113 9.32 -0.33 -6.97
N GLY A 114 8.08 -0.58 -6.55
CA GLY A 114 7.69 -1.84 -5.94
C GLY A 114 7.76 -3.00 -6.93
N GLU A 115 8.30 -4.12 -6.48
CA GLU A 115 8.32 -5.37 -7.26
C GLU A 115 7.29 -6.36 -6.74
N SER A 116 7.24 -6.52 -5.41
CA SER A 116 6.30 -7.40 -4.74
C SER A 116 5.91 -6.88 -3.37
N ILE A 117 4.73 -7.28 -2.91
CA ILE A 117 4.22 -7.05 -1.57
C ILE A 117 3.58 -8.31 -1.01
N LYS A 118 3.71 -8.48 0.30
CA LYS A 118 3.03 -9.52 1.05
C LYS A 118 1.95 -8.89 1.91
N ILE A 119 0.71 -9.33 1.72
CA ILE A 119 -0.45 -8.78 2.40
C ILE A 119 -1.08 -9.85 3.27
N GLN A 120 -1.41 -9.49 4.50
CA GLN A 120 -2.18 -10.31 5.41
C GLN A 120 -3.55 -9.66 5.66
N PRO A 121 -4.66 -10.26 5.18
CA PRO A 121 -5.99 -9.84 5.61
C PRO A 121 -6.14 -10.04 7.12
N LEU A 122 -6.86 -9.15 7.81
CA LEU A 122 -7.14 -9.33 9.23
C LEU A 122 -8.38 -10.19 9.50
N SER A 123 -9.32 -10.24 8.56
CA SER A 123 -10.53 -11.09 8.62
C SER A 123 -10.57 -12.09 7.46
N CYS A 124 -11.19 -13.24 7.71
CA CYS A 124 -11.52 -14.23 6.69
C CYS A 124 -12.54 -13.72 5.66
N ASP A 125 -13.35 -12.71 6.01
CA ASP A 125 -14.38 -12.14 5.12
C ASP A 125 -13.78 -11.58 3.83
N PHE A 126 -12.51 -11.14 3.88
CA PHE A 126 -11.77 -10.72 2.68
C PHE A 126 -11.66 -11.84 1.64
N LEU A 127 -11.54 -13.10 2.08
CA LEU A 127 -11.44 -14.26 1.19
C LEU A 127 -12.78 -14.59 0.52
N GLU A 128 -13.90 -14.08 1.04
CA GLU A 128 -15.23 -14.29 0.47
C GLU A 128 -15.54 -13.30 -0.66
N ILE A 129 -14.68 -12.29 -0.86
CA ILE A 129 -14.79 -11.35 -1.97
C ILE A 129 -14.51 -12.08 -3.29
N HIS A 130 -15.52 -12.12 -4.17
CA HIS A 130 -15.46 -12.81 -5.46
C HIS A 130 -14.30 -12.35 -6.36
N ASP A 131 -13.98 -11.05 -6.36
CA ASP A 131 -12.82 -10.49 -7.09
C ASP A 131 -11.96 -9.63 -6.15
N HIS A 132 -11.40 -10.27 -5.13
CA HIS A 132 -10.55 -9.62 -4.13
C HIS A 132 -9.32 -8.95 -4.76
N ARG A 133 -8.84 -9.47 -5.90
CA ARG A 133 -7.71 -8.89 -6.62
C ARG A 133 -8.07 -7.54 -7.24
N ALA A 134 -9.15 -7.45 -8.01
CA ALA A 134 -9.56 -6.17 -8.59
C ALA A 134 -9.93 -5.14 -7.52
N ALA A 135 -10.56 -5.57 -6.42
CA ALA A 135 -10.86 -4.72 -5.27
C ALA A 135 -9.59 -4.12 -4.65
N LEU A 136 -8.57 -4.96 -4.45
CA LEU A 136 -7.28 -4.55 -3.92
C LEU A 136 -6.55 -3.61 -4.89
N GLU A 137 -6.45 -3.97 -6.17
CA GLU A 137 -5.81 -3.13 -7.20
C GLU A 137 -6.49 -1.75 -7.29
N HIS A 138 -7.82 -1.70 -7.21
CA HIS A 138 -8.55 -0.44 -7.17
C HIS A 138 -8.24 0.38 -5.91
N HIS A 139 -8.09 -0.27 -4.76
CA HIS A 139 -7.77 0.40 -3.51
C HIS A 139 -6.32 0.91 -3.49
N LEU A 140 -5.35 0.08 -3.88
CA LEU A 140 -3.92 0.41 -3.89
C LEU A 140 -3.59 1.58 -4.83
N LYS A 141 -4.36 1.79 -5.90
CA LYS A 141 -4.24 2.98 -6.77
C LYS A 141 -4.43 4.32 -6.04
N LYS A 142 -5.02 4.32 -4.85
CA LYS A 142 -5.17 5.52 -4.01
C LYS A 142 -3.89 5.89 -3.24
N PHE A 143 -2.88 5.01 -3.27
CA PHE A 143 -1.62 5.17 -2.57
C PHE A 143 -0.52 5.56 -3.57
N THR A 144 0.37 6.46 -3.14
CA THR A 144 1.60 6.76 -3.91
C THR A 144 2.72 5.81 -3.52
N ALA A 145 2.77 5.46 -2.22
CA ALA A 145 3.75 4.57 -1.63
C ALA A 145 3.08 3.62 -0.63
N LEU A 146 3.74 2.50 -0.35
CA LEU A 146 3.40 1.56 0.72
C LEU A 146 4.60 1.36 1.62
N THR A 147 4.35 1.15 2.91
CA THR A 147 5.39 0.87 3.91
C THR A 147 5.09 -0.45 4.60
N GLU A 148 6.12 -1.21 4.93
CA GLU A 148 5.98 -2.39 5.78
C GLU A 148 5.35 -2.04 7.13
N GLY A 149 4.48 -2.93 7.60
CA GLY A 149 3.66 -2.78 8.79
C GLY A 149 2.44 -1.87 8.65
N ASP A 150 2.18 -1.28 7.47
CA ASP A 150 1.02 -0.40 7.31
C ASP A 150 -0.25 -1.22 7.38
N VAL A 151 -1.21 -0.77 8.19
CA VAL A 151 -2.53 -1.40 8.31
C VAL A 151 -3.53 -0.52 7.59
N LEU A 152 -3.97 -0.99 6.42
CA LEU A 152 -4.85 -0.27 5.52
C LEU A 152 -6.27 -0.81 5.61
N SER A 153 -7.25 0.08 5.58
CA SER A 153 -8.67 -0.31 5.57
C SER A 153 -9.37 0.26 4.34
N PHE A 154 -10.22 -0.55 3.74
CA PHE A 154 -10.98 -0.16 2.56
C PHE A 154 -12.40 -0.72 2.59
N ILE A 155 -13.28 -0.03 1.86
CA ILE A 155 -14.68 -0.41 1.78
C ILE A 155 -14.90 -1.14 0.46
N TYR A 156 -15.50 -2.33 0.53
CA TYR A 156 -15.95 -3.09 -0.63
C TYR A 156 -17.37 -3.61 -0.35
N HIS A 157 -18.31 -3.39 -1.27
CA HIS A 157 -19.73 -3.71 -1.09
C HIS A 157 -20.33 -3.31 0.27
N SER A 158 -19.97 -2.12 0.77
CA SER A 158 -20.43 -1.57 2.05
C SER A 158 -19.90 -2.29 3.30
N GLU A 159 -18.90 -3.16 3.16
CA GLU A 159 -18.17 -3.78 4.26
C GLU A 159 -16.74 -3.23 4.34
N VAL A 160 -16.23 -3.08 5.56
CA VAL A 160 -14.87 -2.62 5.81
C VAL A 160 -13.96 -3.83 5.89
N HIS A 161 -12.97 -3.90 5.00
CA HIS A 161 -11.92 -4.89 5.04
C HIS A 161 -10.60 -4.23 5.43
N THR A 162 -9.87 -4.89 6.32
CA THR A 162 -8.57 -4.41 6.79
C THR A 162 -7.48 -5.40 6.39
N ILE A 163 -6.38 -4.85 5.88
CA ILE A 163 -5.21 -5.58 5.43
C ILE A 163 -3.97 -5.02 6.10
N ASN A 164 -3.01 -5.88 6.37
CA ASN A 164 -1.69 -5.52 6.87
C ASN A 164 -0.65 -5.75 5.77
N ILE A 165 0.19 -4.75 5.50
CA ILE A 165 1.34 -4.88 4.63
C ILE A 165 2.47 -5.51 5.43
N VAL A 166 2.73 -6.80 5.21
CA VAL A 166 3.68 -7.57 6.01
C VAL A 166 5.11 -7.32 5.54
N GLU A 167 5.34 -7.39 4.23
CA GLU A 167 6.65 -7.25 3.58
C GLU A 167 6.49 -6.51 2.24
N THR A 168 7.52 -5.75 1.85
CA THR A 168 7.62 -5.06 0.56
C THR A 168 9.02 -5.25 -0.05
N SER A 169 9.11 -5.30 -1.38
CA SER A 169 10.38 -5.46 -2.11
C SER A 169 10.55 -4.35 -3.15
N PRO A 170 11.74 -3.75 -3.32
CA PRO A 170 13.06 -4.18 -2.81
C PRO A 170 13.50 -3.56 -1.47
N GLY A 171 12.65 -2.78 -0.82
CA GLY A 171 12.94 -2.16 0.47
C GLY A 171 11.68 -2.00 1.32
N PRO A 172 11.80 -1.47 2.55
CA PRO A 172 10.70 -1.36 3.50
C PRO A 172 9.64 -0.30 3.13
N GLY A 173 9.96 0.56 2.16
CA GLY A 173 9.04 1.50 1.55
C GLY A 173 9.20 1.44 0.04
N ILE A 174 8.07 1.41 -0.69
CA ILE A 174 8.06 1.26 -2.15
C ILE A 174 7.09 2.23 -2.82
N LEU A 175 7.39 2.61 -4.05
CA LEU A 175 6.45 3.30 -4.94
C LEU A 175 5.50 2.31 -5.59
N VAL A 176 4.21 2.67 -5.61
CA VAL A 176 3.14 1.85 -6.20
C VAL A 176 2.41 2.52 -7.36
N VAL A 177 2.87 3.71 -7.74
CA VAL A 177 2.35 4.44 -8.90
C VAL A 177 2.89 3.81 -10.19
N GLU A 178 1.99 3.57 -11.15
CA GLU A 178 2.33 3.12 -12.52
C GLU A 178 3.29 1.91 -12.54
N THR A 179 3.10 1.00 -11.59
CA THR A 179 3.97 -0.16 -11.42
C THR A 179 3.11 -1.40 -11.19
N ASP A 180 3.46 -2.48 -11.89
CA ASP A 180 2.84 -3.79 -11.70
C ASP A 180 3.54 -4.48 -10.52
N ILE A 181 2.81 -4.63 -9.41
CA ILE A 181 3.34 -5.22 -8.18
C ILE A 181 2.79 -6.63 -8.01
N ALA A 182 3.68 -7.60 -7.78
CA ALA A 182 3.27 -8.96 -7.43
C ALA A 182 2.72 -9.01 -6.01
N VAL A 183 1.52 -9.53 -5.82
CA VAL A 183 0.87 -9.63 -4.50
C VAL A 183 0.90 -11.06 -4.00
N GLU A 184 1.51 -11.28 -2.84
CA GLU A 184 1.46 -12.53 -2.07
C GLU A 184 0.48 -12.39 -0.91
N PHE A 185 -0.34 -13.42 -0.67
CA PHE A 185 -1.28 -13.44 0.45
C PHE A 185 -0.78 -14.31 1.60
N ALA A 186 -0.62 -13.70 2.77
CA ALA A 186 -0.41 -14.40 4.02
C ALA A 186 -1.77 -14.74 4.68
N PRO A 187 -1.85 -15.87 5.42
CA PRO A 187 -3.10 -16.27 6.08
C PRO A 187 -3.46 -15.29 7.21
N PRO A 188 -4.76 -14.99 7.42
CA PRO A 188 -5.22 -14.11 8.51
C PRO A 188 -4.86 -14.67 9.90
N PRO A 189 -4.77 -13.83 10.95
CA PRO A 189 -4.49 -14.29 12.32
C PRO A 189 -5.56 -15.26 12.85
N ASP A 190 -6.82 -15.05 12.47
CA ASP A 190 -7.97 -15.89 12.86
C ASP A 190 -8.16 -17.13 11.96
N TYR A 191 -7.14 -17.48 11.17
CA TYR A 191 -7.14 -18.64 10.29
C TYR A 191 -7.15 -19.96 11.07
N SER A 192 -8.34 -20.49 11.36
CA SER A 192 -8.53 -21.84 11.88
C SER A 192 -8.82 -22.83 10.76
N GLN A 193 -8.29 -24.06 10.86
CA GLN A 193 -8.43 -25.15 9.87
C GLN A 193 -9.88 -25.63 9.60
N ALA A 194 -10.90 -24.95 10.15
CA ALA A 194 -12.32 -25.32 10.03
C ALA A 194 -13.12 -24.43 9.05
N HIS A 195 -12.53 -23.36 8.48
CA HIS A 195 -13.25 -22.46 7.57
C HIS A 195 -13.53 -23.10 6.19
N PRO A 196 -14.75 -23.02 5.63
CA PRO A 196 -15.08 -23.67 4.34
C PRO A 196 -14.25 -23.19 3.14
N ALA A 197 -13.67 -21.98 3.20
CA ALA A 197 -12.70 -21.45 2.22
C ALA A 197 -11.40 -22.28 2.09
N ILE A 198 -11.14 -23.21 3.02
CA ILE A 198 -9.94 -24.06 3.07
C ILE A 198 -9.84 -25.03 1.89
N ARG A 199 -10.97 -25.50 1.34
CA ARG A 199 -10.95 -26.44 0.19
C ARG A 199 -10.47 -25.78 -1.11
N GLU A 200 -10.66 -24.46 -1.24
CA GLU A 200 -10.25 -23.71 -2.44
C GLU A 200 -8.78 -23.33 -2.35
N MET A 201 -8.32 -22.79 -1.22
CA MET A 201 -6.89 -22.44 -1.03
C MET A 201 -5.95 -23.65 -1.01
N GLN A 202 -6.42 -24.84 -0.60
CA GLN A 202 -5.59 -26.07 -0.68
C GLN A 202 -5.24 -26.47 -2.11
N LYS A 203 -6.06 -26.13 -3.12
CA LYS A 203 -5.71 -26.34 -4.53
C LYS A 203 -4.51 -25.49 -4.96
N TYR A 204 -4.39 -24.29 -4.42
CA TYR A 204 -3.25 -23.39 -4.68
C TYR A 204 -2.01 -23.75 -3.86
N LYS A 205 -2.17 -24.42 -2.70
CA LYS A 205 -1.04 -24.86 -1.85
C LYS A 205 -0.37 -26.15 -2.33
N THR A 206 -1.08 -27.04 -3.04
CA THR A 206 -0.47 -28.26 -3.64
C THR A 206 0.16 -28.01 -5.01
N ALA A 207 -0.01 -26.82 -5.59
CA ALA A 207 0.57 -26.43 -6.88
C ALA A 207 2.00 -25.86 -6.78
N PHE A 208 2.56 -25.72 -5.58
CA PHE A 208 3.93 -25.21 -5.39
C PHE A 208 4.67 -26.04 -4.33
N GLN A 209 5.29 -27.12 -4.78
CA GLN A 209 6.55 -27.58 -4.19
C GLN A 209 7.64 -27.34 -5.23
N CYS A 210 8.67 -26.59 -4.84
CA CYS A 210 9.89 -26.50 -5.61
C CYS A 210 10.51 -27.91 -5.67
N GLY A 211 10.43 -28.54 -6.83
CA GLY A 211 11.20 -29.70 -7.21
C GLY A 211 12.04 -29.32 -8.42
N ASP A 212 13.32 -29.08 -8.16
CA ASP A 212 14.49 -29.24 -9.02
C ASP A 212 14.38 -29.04 -10.54
N THR A 213 15.16 -28.05 -10.99
CA THR A 213 15.95 -27.97 -12.23
C THR A 213 15.29 -28.22 -13.58
N THR A 214 15.46 -27.21 -14.43
CA THR A 214 15.36 -27.24 -15.89
C THR A 214 15.92 -28.52 -16.52
N GLU A 215 15.16 -29.13 -17.43
CA GLU A 215 15.51 -29.18 -18.86
C GLU A 215 14.26 -29.45 -19.70
N GLU A 216 14.00 -28.52 -20.62
CA GLU A 216 13.14 -28.56 -21.82
C GLU A 216 11.70 -29.14 -21.72
N GLY A 217 10.69 -28.24 -21.80
CA GLY A 217 9.31 -28.67 -22.00
C GLY A 217 8.18 -27.63 -21.85
N PHE A 218 8.41 -26.33 -22.11
CA PHE A 218 7.35 -25.31 -22.04
C PHE A 218 6.96 -24.79 -23.43
N PHE A 219 5.66 -24.77 -23.74
CA PHE A 219 5.10 -23.90 -24.77
C PHE A 219 4.57 -22.61 -24.12
N ALA A 220 4.97 -21.46 -24.68
CA ALA A 220 4.43 -20.14 -24.33
C ALA A 220 3.32 -19.76 -25.31
N VAL A 221 2.23 -19.17 -24.82
CA VAL A 221 1.22 -18.50 -25.65
C VAL A 221 1.20 -17.02 -25.30
N SER A 222 1.43 -16.19 -26.32
CA SER A 222 1.27 -14.74 -26.24
C SER A 222 -0.20 -14.37 -26.45
N VAL A 223 -0.75 -13.57 -25.53
CA VAL A 223 -2.02 -12.86 -25.69
C VAL A 223 -1.79 -11.35 -25.43
N PRO A 224 -2.60 -10.47 -26.05
CA PRO A 224 -2.28 -9.06 -26.16
C PRO A 224 -2.59 -8.35 -24.84
N ASP A 225 -1.62 -8.30 -23.94
CA ASP A 225 -1.42 -7.30 -22.86
C ASP A 225 -0.20 -7.66 -21.96
N ASN A 226 0.86 -8.23 -22.53
CA ASN A 226 2.14 -8.52 -21.86
C ASN A 226 2.08 -9.42 -20.60
N VAL A 227 1.12 -10.33 -20.53
CA VAL A 227 1.08 -11.37 -19.48
C VAL A 227 1.63 -12.69 -20.03
N LEU A 228 2.66 -13.25 -19.37
CA LEU A 228 3.16 -14.61 -19.64
C LEU A 228 2.43 -15.61 -18.74
N ILE A 229 1.79 -16.61 -19.36
CA ILE A 229 1.07 -17.69 -18.66
C ILE A 229 1.68 -19.03 -19.08
N PHE A 230 2.01 -19.89 -18.12
CA PHE A 230 2.51 -21.25 -18.35
C PHE A 230 1.42 -22.29 -18.03
N TYR A 231 1.19 -23.25 -18.92
CA TYR A 231 0.29 -24.40 -18.71
C TYR A 231 1.02 -25.72 -18.99
N PRO A 232 0.84 -26.78 -18.18
CA PRO A 232 1.15 -28.15 -18.58
C PRO A 232 0.05 -28.75 -19.47
N GLU A 233 0.42 -29.61 -20.43
CA GLU A 233 -0.52 -30.32 -21.30
C GLU A 233 -1.56 -31.11 -20.47
N THR A 234 -2.83 -30.85 -20.73
CA THR A 234 -3.91 -31.71 -20.25
C THR A 234 -4.17 -32.78 -21.31
N GLU A 235 -3.61 -33.97 -21.11
CA GLU A 235 -4.24 -35.14 -21.71
C GLU A 235 -5.53 -35.40 -20.93
N ASN A 236 -6.63 -35.05 -21.59
CA ASN A 236 -7.99 -35.42 -21.20
C ASN A 236 -8.07 -36.91 -20.92
N GLY A 237 -8.81 -37.23 -19.85
CA GLY A 237 -9.08 -38.59 -19.45
C GLY A 237 -9.84 -39.42 -20.48
N SER A 238 -9.81 -40.72 -20.24
CA SER A 238 -10.95 -41.59 -20.49
C SER A 238 -10.92 -42.73 -19.47
N GLU A 239 -11.98 -42.79 -18.67
CA GLU A 239 -12.46 -44.00 -18.01
C GLU A 239 -12.51 -45.17 -19.01
N THR A 240 -12.35 -46.41 -18.54
CA THR A 240 -13.43 -47.42 -18.35
C THR A 240 -12.88 -48.85 -18.49
N GLN A 241 -13.25 -49.70 -17.52
CA GLN A 241 -13.15 -51.18 -17.43
C GLN A 241 -11.78 -51.82 -17.15
#